data_AF-A0A7V9GEJ6-F1
#
_entry.id   AF-A0A7V9GEJ6-F1
#
_cell.length_a   1.000
_cell.length_b   1.000
_cell.length_c   1.000
_cell.angle_alpha   90.00
_cell.angle_beta   90.00
_cell.angle_gamma   90.00
#
_symmetry.space_group_name_H-M   'P 1'
#
loop_
_entity.id
_entity.type
_entity.pdbx_description
1 polymer ?
#
loop_
_entity_poly.entity_id
_entity_poly.type
_entity_poly.pdbx_seq_one_letter_code
_entity_poly.pdbx_strand_id
1 'polypeptide(L)' 'MTTTPFELMRLLGSRRSRDQIVAASWNGDVEPFLAALAHMPLPVHDIVE' A
#
# COMPACT_ATOMS: atom_id res chain seq x y z
N MET A 1 -4.64 -4.27 11.09
CA MET A 1 -5.54 -3.78 10.04
C MET A 1 -6.76 -4.65 9.91
N THR A 2 -7.94 -4.04 9.93
CA THR A 2 -9.17 -4.65 9.44
C THR A 2 -9.59 -3.82 8.22
N THR A 3 -9.54 -4.41 7.02
CA THR A 3 -9.92 -3.75 5.76
C THR A 3 -10.59 -4.75 4.82
N THR A 4 -11.19 -4.28 3.73
CA THR A 4 -11.79 -5.18 2.73
C THR A 4 -10.69 -5.84 1.87
N PRO A 5 -10.93 -7.05 1.32
CA PRO A 5 -10.00 -7.67 0.37
C PRO A 5 -9.67 -6.76 -0.83
N PHE A 6 -10.63 -5.94 -1.26
CA PHE A 6 -10.43 -4.98 -2.35
C PHE A 6 -9.42 -3.89 -2.00
N GLU A 7 -9.56 -3.25 -0.83
CA GLU A 7 -8.57 -2.25 -0.40
C GLU A 7 -7.20 -2.86 -0.12
N LEU A 8 -7.15 -4.10 0.38
CA LEU A 8 -5.88 -4.82 0.53
C LEU A 8 -5.18 -5.02 -0.83
N MET A 9 -5.94 -5.43 -1.85
CA MET A 9 -5.43 -5.56 -3.22
C MET A 9 -4.92 -4.24 -3.79
N ARG A 10 -5.56 -3.11 -3.48
CA ARG A 10 -5.09 -1.79 -3.92
C ARG A 10 -3.80 -1.37 -3.23
N LEU A 11 -3.67 -1.62 -1.93
CA LEU A 11 -2.49 -1.30 -1.13
C LEU A 11 -1.26 -2.11 -1.58
N LEU A 12 -1.43 -3.41 -1.84
CA LEU A 12 -0.34 -4.32 -2.24
C LEU A 12 -0.15 -4.39 -3.77
N GLY A 13 -1.14 -3.95 -4.54
CA GLY A 13 -1.16 -3.99 -5.99
C GLY A 13 -0.45 -2.82 -6.67
N SER A 14 0.45 -2.11 -6.00
CA SER A 14 1.17 -0.96 -6.58
C SER A 14 0.22 0.11 -7.17
N ARG A 15 -0.99 0.26 -6.60
CA ARG A 15 -2.00 1.26 -7.00
C ARG A 15 -2.08 2.43 -6.01
N ARG A 16 -1.25 2.41 -4.95
CA ARG A 16 -1.20 3.41 -3.89
C ARG A 16 0.22 3.91 -3.74
N SER A 17 0.38 5.20 -3.46
CA SER A 17 1.68 5.78 -3.17
C SER A 17 2.25 5.18 -1.88
N ARG A 18 3.56 5.33 -1.66
CA ARG A 18 4.21 4.92 -0.41
C ARG A 18 3.52 5.54 0.80
N ASP A 19 3.23 6.84 0.74
CA ASP A 19 2.63 7.58 1.86
C ASP A 19 1.23 7.06 2.19
N GLN A 20 0.43 6.73 1.17
CA GLN A 20 -0.89 6.11 1.37
C GLN A 20 -0.80 4.72 1.99
N ILE A 21 0.20 3.92 1.59
CA ILE A 21 0.40 2.59 2.14
C ILE A 21 0.80 2.70 3.61
N VAL A 22 1.79 3.53 3.95
CA VAL A 22 2.29 3.68 5.33
C VAL A 22 1.23 4.29 6.26
N ALA A 23 0.37 5.16 5.75
CA ALA A 23 -0.74 5.75 6.52
C ALA A 23 -1.89 4.77 6.84
N ALA A 24 -1.93 3.60 6.20
CA ALA A 24 -2.96 2.60 6.49
C ALA A 24 -2.76 1.97 7.89
N SER A 25 -3.84 1.46 8.48
CA SER A 25 -3.85 0.96 9.86
C SER A 25 -3.26 -0.45 10.00
N TRP A 26 -2.02 -0.64 9.53
CA TRP A 26 -1.25 -1.86 9.67
C TRP A 26 -1.10 -2.27 11.14
N ASN A 27 -1.04 -3.58 11.38
CA ASN A 27 -0.58 -4.09 12.66
C ASN A 27 0.94 -4.27 12.54
N GLY A 28 1.72 -3.33 13.06
CA GLY A 28 3.18 -3.31 12.92
C GLY A 28 3.67 -2.41 11.78
N ASP A 29 4.96 -2.53 11.45
CA ASP A 29 5.62 -1.70 10.43
C ASP A 29 5.67 -2.43 9.08
N VAL A 30 5.03 -1.83 8.07
CA VAL A 30 4.99 -2.34 6.70
C VAL A 30 6.21 -1.90 5.89
N GLU A 31 6.85 -0.80 6.27
CA GLU A 31 7.89 -0.11 5.50
C GLU A 31 9.03 -1.05 5.05
N PRO A 32 9.60 -1.91 5.91
CA PRO A 32 10.71 -2.79 5.53
C PRO A 32 10.33 -3.83 4.46
N PHE A 33 9.03 -4.11 4.32
CA PHE A 33 8.51 -5.16 3.45
C PHE A 33 7.98 -4.62 2.12
N LEU A 34 7.84 -3.29 1.97
CA LEU A 34 7.25 -2.68 0.78
C LEU A 34 7.96 -3.09 -0.51
N ALA A 35 9.30 -3.14 -0.50
CA ALA A 35 10.06 -3.52 -1.68
C ALA A 35 9.82 -4.99 -2.11
N ALA A 36 9.48 -5.87 -1.17
CA ALA A 36 9.17 -7.27 -1.46
C ALA A 36 7.70 -7.49 -1.83
N LEU A 37 6.79 -6.64 -1.33
CA LEU A 37 5.36 -6.71 -1.59
C LEU A 37 4.94 -5.99 -2.87
N ALA A 38 5.65 -4.93 -3.25
CA ALA A 38 5.37 -4.15 -4.45
C ALA A 38 5.73 -4.96 -5.70
N HIS A 39 4.72 -5.30 -6.51
CA HIS A 39 4.94 -6.04 -7.76
C HIS A 39 5.38 -5.15 -8.94
N MET A 40 5.27 -3.82 -8.79
CA MET A 40 5.66 -2.78 -9.74
C MET A 40 6.13 -1.54 -8.97
N PRO A 41 6.80 -0.56 -9.63
CA PRO A 41 7.09 0.73 -9.00
C PRO A 41 5.81 1.36 -8.42
N LEU A 42 5.91 1.88 -7.19
CA LEU A 42 4.79 2.58 -6.57
C LEU A 42 4.54 3.93 -7.27
N PRO A 43 3.28 4.39 -7.36
CA PRO A 43 2.94 5.73 -7.80
C PRO A 43 3.70 6.81 -7.00
N VAL A 44 4.28 7.77 -7.72
CA VAL A 44 4.97 8.92 -7.13
C VAL A 44 3.99 9.91 -6.49
N HIS A 45 2.76 9.96 -7.03
CA HIS A 45 1.67 10.76 -6.51
C HIS A 45 0.47 9.88 -6.22
N ASP A 46 -0.33 10.32 -5.26
CA ASP A 46 -1.58 9.68 -4.89
C ASP A 46 -2.49 9.54 -6.10
N ILE A 47 -2.98 8.32 -6.33
CA ILE A 47 -4.08 8.08 -7.26
C ILE A 47 -5.37 8.43 -6.51
N VAL A 48 -5.91 9.60 -6.78
CA VAL A 48 -7.23 10.04 -6.30
C VAL A 48 -8.28 9.58 -7.31
N GLU A 49 -9.27 8.83 -6.84
CA GLU A 49 -10.41 8.33 -7.63
C GLU A 49 -11.72 8.96 -7.15
#